data_AF-A0A9E3D2W7-F1
#
_entry.id   AF-A0A9E3D2W7-F1
#
_cell.length_a   1.000
_cell.length_b   1.000
_cell.length_c   1.000
_cell.angle_alpha   90.00
_cell.angle_beta   90.00
_cell.angle_gamma   90.00
#
_symmetry.space_group_name_H-M   'P 1'
#
loop_
_entity.id
_entity.type
_entity.pdbx_description
1 polymer ?
#
loop_
_entity_poly.entity_id
_entity_poly.type
_entity_poly.pdbx_seq_one_letter_code
_entity_poly.pdbx_strand_id
1 'polypeptide(L)' 'MPVFMSLIAKLGLEPADAGPLGIARLLEPYGMLWIDQALNRGRGRSFAFAISNRSGAA' A
#
# COMPACT_ATOMS: atom_id res chain seq x y z
N MET A 1 -4.74 11.88 15.09
CA MET A 1 -4.81 11.12 13.83
C MET A 1 -5.71 11.87 12.85
N PRO A 2 -5.25 12.14 11.62
CA PRO A 2 -6.08 12.73 10.56
C PRO A 2 -7.40 11.96 10.35
N VAL A 3 -8.46 12.67 9.97
CA VAL A 3 -9.81 12.10 9.79
C VAL A 3 -9.78 10.90 8.83
N PHE A 4 -9.05 11.00 7.71
CA PHE A 4 -8.96 9.93 6.72
C PHE A 4 -8.38 8.63 7.29
N MET A 5 -7.39 8.70 8.18
CA MET A 5 -6.78 7.50 8.78
C MET A 5 -7.81 6.73 9.61
N SER A 6 -8.63 7.45 10.39
CA SER A 6 -9.70 6.82 11.17
C SER A 6 -10.78 6.16 10.32
N LEU A 7 -11.07 6.70 9.13
CA LEU A 7 -12.00 6.09 8.19
C LEU A 7 -11.43 4.79 7.60
N ILE A 8 -10.15 4.81 7.23
CA ILE A 8 -9.45 3.62 6.71
C ILE A 8 -9.42 2.52 7.79
N ALA A 9 -9.12 2.88 9.04
CA ALA A 9 -9.13 1.93 10.16
C ALA A 9 -10.52 1.29 10.36
N LYS A 10 -11.61 2.06 10.21
CA LYS A 10 -12.98 1.54 10.31
C LYS A 10 -13.34 0.54 9.19
N LEU A 11 -12.61 0.54 8.08
CA LEU A 11 -12.75 -0.46 7.01
C LEU A 11 -12.00 -1.78 7.32
N GLY A 12 -11.34 -1.88 8.49
CA GLY A 12 -10.54 -3.05 8.87
C GLY A 12 -9.14 -3.07 8.24
N LEU A 13 -8.65 -1.91 7.78
CA LEU A 13 -7.30 -1.75 7.25
C LEU A 13 -6.37 -1.11 8.29
N GLU A 14 -5.07 -1.33 8.15
CA GLU A 14 -4.04 -0.69 8.99
C GLU A 14 -3.41 0.49 8.23
N PRO A 15 -3.88 1.74 8.42
CA PRO A 15 -3.32 2.90 7.72
C PRO A 15 -1.88 3.17 8.18
N ALA A 16 -0.95 3.28 7.24
CA ALA A 16 0.42 3.71 7.49
C ALA A 16 0.62 5.14 6.98
N ASP A 17 1.17 6.02 7.82
CA ASP A 17 1.59 7.35 7.40
C ASP A 17 2.86 7.25 6.55
N ALA A 18 2.75 7.60 5.27
CA ALA A 18 3.88 7.63 4.35
C ALA A 18 4.68 8.94 4.44
N GLY A 19 4.21 9.95 5.17
CA GLY A 19 4.82 11.27 5.29
C GLY A 19 4.15 12.35 4.42
N PRO A 20 4.82 13.50 4.20
CA PRO A 20 4.26 14.62 3.45
C PRO A 20 3.93 14.26 2.00
N LEU A 21 3.10 15.08 1.34
CA LEU A 21 2.62 14.84 -0.04
C LEU A 21 3.74 14.59 -1.06
N GLY A 22 4.94 15.16 -0.86
CA GLY A 22 6.09 14.89 -1.74
C GLY A 22 6.49 13.41 -1.81
N ILE A 23 6.16 12.60 -0.79
CA ILE A 23 6.39 11.16 -0.78
C ILE A 23 5.48 10.41 -1.76
N ALA A 24 4.41 11.03 -2.29
CA ALA A 24 3.60 10.43 -3.35
C ALA A 24 4.43 9.98 -4.56
N ARG A 25 5.53 10.69 -4.86
CA ARG A 25 6.50 10.31 -5.90
C ARG A 25 7.07 8.89 -5.73
N LEU A 26 7.15 8.38 -4.50
CA LEU A 26 7.61 7.01 -4.21
C LEU A 26 6.47 5.98 -4.33
N LEU A 27 5.23 6.38 -4.04
CA LEU A 27 4.05 5.51 -4.11
C LEU A 27 3.54 5.34 -5.55
N GLU A 28 3.65 6.37 -6.39
CA GLU A 28 3.24 6.37 -7.79
C GLU A 28 3.87 5.22 -8.61
N PRO A 29 5.21 5.00 -8.55
CA PRO A 29 5.84 3.84 -9.19
C PRO A 29 5.29 2.49 -8.71
N TYR A 30 4.85 2.39 -7.46
CA TYR A 30 4.27 1.16 -6.92
C TYR A 30 2.90 0.86 -7.53
N GLY A 31 2.09 1.89 -7.72
CA GLY A 31 0.83 1.78 -8.47
C GLY A 31 1.08 1.39 -9.93
N MET A 32 2.08 1.99 -10.58
CA MET A 32 2.46 1.64 -11.96
C MET A 32 2.91 0.18 -12.07
N LEU A 33 3.74 -0.29 -11.13
CA LEU A 33 4.17 -1.68 -11.08
C LEU A 33 3.00 -2.63 -10.87
N TRP A 34 2.05 -2.28 -9.98
CA TRP A 34 0.85 -3.08 -9.78
C TRP A 34 0.03 -3.20 -11.07
N ILE A 35 -0.18 -2.10 -11.80
CA ILE A 35 -0.91 -2.09 -13.08
C ILE A 35 -0.24 -3.00 -14.10
N ASP A 36 1.07 -2.88 -14.28
CA ASP A 36 1.85 -3.71 -15.22
C ASP A 36 1.73 -5.20 -14.87
N GLN A 37 1.86 -5.54 -13.59
CA GLN A 37 1.72 -6.91 -13.11
C GLN A 37 0.30 -7.45 -13.31
N ALA A 38 -0.73 -6.65 -13.01
CA ALA A 38 -2.12 -7.05 -13.10
C ALA A 38 -2.59 -7.25 -14.54
N LEU A 39 -2.24 -6.29 -15.43
CA LEU A 39 -2.79 -6.21 -16.79
C LEU A 39 -1.83 -6.77 -17.83
N ASN A 40 -0.57 -6.33 -17.84
CA ASN A 40 0.37 -6.67 -18.91
C ASN A 40 1.00 -8.05 -18.71
N ARG A 41 1.13 -8.50 -17.46
CA ARG A 41 1.75 -9.79 -17.10
C ARG A 41 0.77 -10.86 -16.66
N GLY A 42 -0.54 -10.60 -16.73
CA GLY A 42 -1.58 -11.60 -16.50
C GLY A 42 -1.73 -12.07 -15.04
N ARG A 43 -1.20 -11.35 -14.05
CA ARG A 43 -1.38 -11.73 -12.63
C ARG A 43 -2.82 -11.58 -12.14
N GLY A 44 -3.64 -10.82 -12.87
CA GLY A 44 -4.99 -10.46 -12.46
C GLY A 44 -5.01 -9.36 -11.40
N ARG A 45 -6.20 -8.90 -11.02
CA ARG A 45 -6.39 -7.72 -10.16
C ARG A 45 -6.51 -8.06 -8.66
N SER A 46 -6.59 -9.34 -8.31
CA SER A 46 -6.85 -9.81 -6.95
C SER A 46 -5.56 -10.01 -6.16
N PHE A 47 -4.68 -9.01 -6.14
CA PHE A 47 -3.48 -9.01 -5.30
C PHE A 47 -3.11 -7.59 -4.86
N ALA A 48 -2.31 -7.48 -3.81
CA ALA A 48 -1.72 -6.23 -3.34
C ALA A 48 -0.30 -6.49 -2.84
N PHE A 49 0.47 -5.42 -2.72
CA PHE A 49 1.72 -5.45 -1.99
C PHE A 49 1.46 -5.28 -0.49
N ALA A 50 2.28 -5.91 0.36
CA ALA A 50 2.11 -5.89 1.80
C ALA A 50 3.38 -5.40 2.50
N ILE A 51 3.21 -4.55 3.52
CA ILE A 51 4.25 -4.25 4.49
C ILE A 51 4.22 -5.39 5.50
N SER A 52 5.32 -6.14 5.61
CA SER A 52 5.44 -7.25 6.54
C SER A 52 6.55 -6.93 7.55
N ASN A 53 6.22 -7.07 8.83
CA ASN A 53 7.21 -7.05 9.89
C ASN A 53 7.89 -8.42 9.94
N ARG A 54 9.22 -8.43 10.04
CA ARG A 54 9.94 -9.67 10.35
C ARG A 54 9.57 -10.10 11.77
N SER A 55 8.87 -11.21 11.91
CA SER A 55 8.73 -11.90 13.19
C SER A 55 10.04 -12.64 13.51
N GLY A 56 10.87 -12.08 14.40
CA GLY A 56 12.00 -12.79 15.02
C GLY A 56 13.32 -12.04 15.05
N ALA A 57 13.57 -11.34 16.15
CA ALA A 57 14.77 -11.61 16.95
C ALA A 57 14.24 -12.28 18.23
N ALA A 58 14.57 -13.56 18.40
CA ALA A 58 14.50 -14.22 19.69
C ALA A 58 15.67 -13.73 20.56
#